data_AF-A0A348VXG6-F1
#
_entry.id   AF-A0A348VXG6-F1
#
_cell.length_a   1.000
_cell.length_b   1.000
_cell.length_c   1.000
_cell.angle_alpha   90.00
_cell.angle_beta   90.00
_cell.angle_gamma   90.00
#
_symmetry.space_group_name_H-M   'P 1'
#
loop_
_entity.id
_entity.type
_entity.pdbx_description
1 polymer ?
#
loop_
_entity_poly.entity_id
_entity_poly.type
_entity_poly.pdbx_seq_one_letter_code
_entity_poly.pdbx_strand_id
1 'polypeptide(L)' 'MEPILCPFCGGTDLFQENDYSVELDAEYWTVHHWECMECGQSFDKIEVVHEQGDFEGINESITH' A
#
# COMPACT_ATOMS: atom_id res chain seq x y z
N MET A 1 1.61 -4.70 -3.79
CA MET A 1 0.97 -5.11 -5.07
C MET A 1 0.77 -3.89 -5.95
N GLU A 2 1.38 -3.87 -7.13
CA GLU A 2 1.27 -2.81 -8.13
C GLU A 2 -0.10 -2.78 -8.83
N PRO A 3 -0.63 -1.60 -9.20
CA PRO A 3 -1.87 -1.47 -9.97
C PRO A 3 -1.67 -1.98 -11.40
N ILE A 4 -2.68 -2.68 -11.93
CA ILE A 4 -2.66 -3.24 -13.29
C ILE A 4 -3.39 -2.33 -14.28
N LEU A 5 -4.25 -1.43 -13.78
CA LEU A 5 -5.16 -0.58 -14.56
C LEU A 5 -5.23 0.81 -13.94
N CYS A 6 -5.29 1.85 -14.79
CA CYS A 6 -5.59 3.20 -14.39
C CYS A 6 -7.04 3.28 -13.89
N PRO A 7 -7.29 3.78 -12.66
CA PRO A 7 -8.64 3.87 -12.11
C PRO A 7 -9.54 4.88 -12.83
N PHE A 8 -8.97 5.76 -13.66
CA PHE A 8 -9.70 6.82 -14.35
C PHE A 8 -10.10 6.46 -15.78
N CYS A 9 -9.17 5.88 -16.57
CA CYS A 9 -9.42 5.57 -17.98
C CYS A 9 -9.40 4.06 -18.31
N GLY A 10 -8.97 3.21 -17.36
CA GLY A 10 -8.78 1.77 -17.59
C GLY A 10 -7.51 1.42 -18.39
N GLY A 11 -6.67 2.40 -18.71
CA GLY A 11 -5.39 2.21 -19.39
C GLY A 11 -4.41 1.37 -18.58
N THR A 12 -3.45 0.75 -19.24
CA THR A 12 -2.48 -0.18 -18.63
C THR A 12 -1.06 0.36 -18.61
N ASP A 13 -0.77 1.44 -19.35
CA ASP A 13 0.54 2.08 -19.33
C ASP A 13 0.66 3.00 -18.11
N LEU A 14 1.26 2.46 -17.05
CA LEU A 14 1.41 3.09 -15.75
C LEU A 14 2.90 3.25 -15.42
N PHE A 15 3.29 4.48 -15.10
CA PHE A 15 4.62 4.81 -14.64
C PHE A 15 4.60 5.02 -13.12
N GLN A 16 5.45 4.29 -12.39
CA GLN A 16 5.64 4.50 -10.96
C GLN A 16 6.77 5.52 -10.74
N GLU A 17 6.50 6.57 -9.97
CA GLU A 17 7.55 7.45 -9.47
C GLU A 17 8.24 6.86 -8.24
N ASN A 18 9.24 7.57 -7.70
CA ASN A 18 9.89 7.12 -6.47
C ASN A 18 8.90 7.15 -5.29
N ASP A 19 8.86 6.04 -4.57
CA ASP A 19 8.11 5.93 -3.34
C ASP A 19 8.68 6.87 -2.27
N TYR A 20 7.81 7.34 -1.39
CA TYR A 20 8.23 8.04 -0.18
C TYR A 20 7.53 7.44 1.04
N SER A 21 8.23 7.46 2.17
CA SER A 21 7.68 6.94 3.43
C SER A 21 7.63 8.06 4.46
N VAL A 22 6.53 8.09 5.21
CA VAL A 22 6.32 9.01 6.33
C VAL A 22 5.96 8.23 7.58
N GLU A 23 6.55 8.61 8.70
CA GLU A 23 6.20 8.07 10.01
C GLU A 23 5.12 8.96 10.63
N LEU A 24 3.98 8.36 10.98
CA LEU A 24 2.84 9.03 11.62
C LEU A 24 2.34 8.16 12.78
N ASP A 25 2.33 8.70 14.01
CA ASP A 25 1.77 8.02 15.19
C ASP A 25 2.24 6.56 15.40
N ALA A 26 3.54 6.29 15.18
CA ALA A 26 4.16 4.96 15.21
C ALA A 26 3.70 3.99 14.10
N GLU A 27 3.20 4.52 12.99
CA GLU A 27 2.89 3.79 11.77
C GLU A 27 3.80 4.29 10.64
N TYR A 28 4.28 3.37 9.81
CA TYR A 28 5.01 3.72 8.60
C TYR A 28 4.06 3.70 7.41
N TRP A 29 3.88 4.86 6.79
CA TRP A 29 3.04 5.03 5.61
C TRP A 29 3.94 5.17 4.39
N THR A 30 3.92 4.17 3.52
CA THR A 30 4.60 4.24 2.22
C THR A 30 3.59 4.67 1.16
N VAL A 31 3.92 5.72 0.43
CA VAL A 31 3.12 6.24 -0.67
C VAL A 31 3.80 5.88 -1.98
N HIS A 32 3.06 5.17 -2.83
CA HIS A 32 3.46 4.84 -4.19
C HIS A 32 2.70 5.75 -5.15
N HIS A 33 3.41 6.64 -5.82
CA HIS A 33 2.82 7.56 -6.80
C HIS A 33 2.86 6.95 -8.20
N TRP A 34 1.75 7.04 -8.92
CA TRP A 34 1.59 6.49 -10.26
C TRP A 34 1.05 7.54 -11.22
N GLU A 35 1.62 7.60 -12.41
CA GLU A 35 1.12 8.39 -13.54
C GLU A 35 0.65 7.45 -14.65
N CYS A 36 -0.54 7.68 -15.19
CA CYS A 36 -1.02 6.98 -16.37
C CYS A 36 -0.54 7.68 -17.64
N MET A 37 0.28 7.00 -18.44
CA MET A 37 0.85 7.57 -19.67
C MET A 37 -0.17 7.71 -20.81
N GLU A 38 -1.35 7.07 -20.69
CA GLU A 38 -2.42 7.17 -21.70
C GLU A 38 -3.33 8.38 -21.50
N CYS A 39 -3.69 8.69 -20.25
CA CYS A 39 -4.62 9.79 -19.95
C CYS A 39 -3.99 10.96 -19.19
N GLY A 40 -2.74 10.83 -18.74
CA GLY A 40 -2.00 11.84 -17.99
C GLY A 40 -2.51 12.07 -16.57
N GLN A 41 -3.36 11.18 -16.04
CA GLN A 41 -3.83 11.27 -14.66
C GLN A 41 -2.86 10.58 -13.71
N SER A 42 -2.67 11.19 -12.54
CA SER A 42 -1.89 10.61 -11.46
C SER A 42 -2.77 10.13 -10.29
N PHE A 43 -2.29 9.13 -9.57
CA PHE A 43 -2.93 8.59 -8.38
C PHE A 43 -1.92 7.95 -7.43
N ASP A 44 -2.30 7.92 -6.16
CA ASP A 44 -1.47 7.38 -5.10
C ASP A 44 -2.05 6.07 -4.56
N LYS A 45 -1.16 5.15 -4.22
CA LYS A 45 -1.47 3.99 -3.39
C LYS A 45 -0.73 4.13 -2.07
N ILE A 46 -1.46 4.01 -0.96
CA ILE A 46 -0.90 4.10 0.38
C ILE A 46 -0.83 2.68 0.97
N GLU A 47 0.37 2.28 1.41
CA GLU A 47 0.60 1.07 2.20
C GLU A 47 0.95 1.49 3.63
N VAL A 48 0.14 1.09 4.60
CA VAL A 48 0.37 1.37 6.03
C VAL A 48 0.92 0.11 6.68
N VAL A 49 2.15 0.20 7.16
CA VAL A 49 2.78 -0.83 7.98
C VAL A 49 2.59 -0.41 9.44
N HIS A 50 1.68 -1.11 10.12
CA HIS A 50 1.66 -1.10 11.57
C HIS A 50 2.85 -1.93 12.04
N GLU A 51 3.64 -1.42 12.99
CA GLU A 51 4.56 -2.22 13.77
C GLU A 51 3.73 -3.25 14.57
N GLN A 52 3.43 -4.38 13.93
CA GLN A 52 2.93 -5.55 14.61
C GLN A 52 4.07 -6.03 15.51
N GLY A 53 4.01 -5.69 16.79
CA GLY A 53 4.59 -6.56 17.79
C GLY A 53 4.01 -7.95 17.54
N ASP A 54 4.86 -8.94 17.29
CA ASP A 54 4.52 -10.36 17.16
C ASP A 54 3.45 -10.75 18.20
N PHE A 55 2.19 -10.83 17.79
CA PHE A 55 1.21 -11.62 18.50
C PHE A 55 1.14 -12.98 17.81
N GLU A 56 2.24 -13.73 17.92
CA GLU A 56 2.18 -15.17 17.73
C GLU A 56 1.19 -15.75 18.76
N GLY A 57 0.28 -16.57 18.24
CA GLY A 57 -0.95 -16.95 18.92
C GLY A 57 -0.73 -17.71 20.23
N ILE A 58 -1.57 -17.35 21.21
CA ILE A 58 -2.02 -18.30 22.21
C ILE A 58 -3.53 -18.49 22.09
N ASN A 59 -3.94 -19.27 21.09
CA ASN A 59 -5.24 -19.92 21.12
C ASN A 59 -5.11 -21.35 21.65
N GLU A 60 -5.87 -21.60 22.72
CA GLU A 60 -6.51 -22.86 23.09
C GLU A 60 -5.66 -23.96 23.77
N SER A 61 -5.85 -24.09 25.10
CA SER A 61 -6.33 -25.35 25.71
C SER A 61 -6.82 -25.10 27.15
N ILE A 62 -8.12 -24.86 27.30
CA ILE A 62 -8.85 -25.28 28.50
C ILE A 62 -9.01 -26.80 28.37
N THR A 63 -8.43 -27.57 29.28
CA THR A 63 -8.82 -28.97 29.50
C THR A 63 -8.64 -29.29 30.99
N HIS A 64 -9.79 -29.39 31.66
CA HIS A 64 -10.15 -30.08 32.91
C HIS A 64 -9.28 -29.92 34.17
#